data_AF-A0A5E4MHX4-F1
#
_entry.id   AF-A0A5E4MHX4-F1
#
_cell.length_a   1.000
_cell.length_b   1.000
_cell.length_c   1.000
_cell.angle_alpha   90.00
_cell.angle_beta   90.00
_cell.angle_gamma   90.00
#
_symmetry.space_group_name_H-M   'P 1'
#
loop_
_entity.id
_entity.type
_entity.pdbx_description
1 polymer ?
#
loop_
_entity_poly.entity_id
_entity_poly.type
_entity_poly.pdbx_seq_one_letter_code
_entity_poly.pdbx_strand_id
1 'polypeptide(L)'
;MMIYLLPCVLLLCSTYSVHGQREEFKCPDDYGFYPHATSCDKYWKCDNNVAELKTCGNGLAFDDTDPKFLKENCDYLHNVDCGGRSQLEPAISTLHCPRLYGIFADDVKCDTFWNCWGGEASRYQCSPGLAYDRESRVCMWADQVPECKVEEVANGFNCPAAGEVLASVGSFSRHAHPDDCRKYYICLEGTPREYGCPIGTVFKIGDGDGTGSCENPEDVPGCEDYYGDLDLKAIRKSELLSGLDNKSRQQPAAETKAAAPKPQPQQRQQPSNRPQPQQQQRPQPQQSPAAPQSAKDYDDA
;
A
#
# COMPACT_ATOMS: atom_id res chain seq x y z
N MET A 1 -84.20 -7.76 3.37
CA MET A 1 -83.78 -6.96 4.55
C MET A 1 -82.52 -7.59 5.11
N MET A 2 -81.34 -7.06 4.79
CA MET A 2 -80.11 -7.21 5.58
C MET A 2 -79.06 -6.27 4.96
N ILE A 3 -78.90 -5.13 5.61
CA ILE A 3 -77.95 -4.08 5.29
C ILE A 3 -76.69 -4.40 6.10
N TYR A 4 -75.57 -4.69 5.44
CA TYR A 4 -74.27 -4.82 6.10
C TYR A 4 -73.53 -3.48 5.97
N LEU A 5 -73.36 -2.80 7.10
CA LEU A 5 -72.54 -1.60 7.24
C LEU A 5 -71.06 -2.01 7.29
N LEU A 6 -70.27 -1.63 6.29
CA LEU A 6 -68.81 -1.64 6.35
C LEU A 6 -68.33 -0.52 7.30
N PRO A 7 -67.52 -0.80 8.34
CA PRO A 7 -66.86 0.25 9.07
C PRO A 7 -65.64 0.74 8.27
N CYS A 8 -65.67 2.02 7.89
CA CYS A 8 -64.53 2.73 7.33
C CYS A 8 -63.42 2.80 8.39
N VAL A 9 -62.42 1.92 8.28
CA VAL A 9 -61.19 2.02 9.08
C VAL A 9 -60.37 3.17 8.49
N LEU A 10 -60.43 4.34 9.14
CA LEU A 10 -59.56 5.48 8.86
C LEU A 10 -58.13 5.09 9.25
N LEU A 11 -57.34 4.65 8.27
CA LEU A 11 -55.89 4.52 8.36
C LEU A 11 -55.31 5.93 8.53
N LEU A 12 -54.97 6.30 9.76
CA LEU A 12 -54.11 7.45 10.06
C LEU A 12 -52.70 7.12 9.56
N CYS A 13 -52.38 7.56 8.34
CA CYS A 13 -51.01 7.61 7.86
C CYS A 13 -50.25 8.65 8.70
N SER A 14 -49.59 8.20 9.76
CA SER A 14 -48.59 8.99 10.47
C SER A 14 -47.45 9.32 9.50
N THR A 15 -47.44 10.55 8.99
CA THR A 15 -46.31 11.08 8.23
C THR A 15 -45.14 11.26 9.19
N TYR A 16 -44.23 10.29 9.24
CA TYR A 16 -42.95 10.46 9.90
C TYR A 16 -42.11 11.43 9.07
N SER A 17 -42.13 12.71 9.45
CA SER A 17 -41.20 13.69 8.91
C SER A 17 -39.79 13.30 9.35
N VAL A 18 -39.02 12.72 8.43
CA VAL A 18 -37.57 12.54 8.58
C VAL A 18 -36.96 13.94 8.69
N HIS A 19 -36.69 14.39 9.92
CA HIS A 19 -35.92 15.59 10.15
C HIS A 19 -34.46 15.28 9.81
N GLY A 20 -34.03 15.65 8.61
CA GLY A 20 -32.61 15.86 8.33
C GLY A 20 -32.12 16.99 9.24
N GLN A 21 -31.51 16.64 10.37
CA GLN A 21 -30.88 17.61 11.26
C GLN A 21 -29.74 18.27 10.48
N ARG A 22 -29.90 19.55 10.16
CA ARG A 22 -28.82 20.36 9.59
C ARG A 22 -27.88 20.67 10.74
N GLU A 23 -26.75 19.96 10.83
CA GLU A 23 -25.74 20.29 11.84
C GLU A 23 -25.24 21.72 11.62
N GLU A 24 -25.39 22.55 12.66
CA GLU A 24 -24.97 23.94 12.64
C GLU A 24 -23.50 24.03 13.07
N PHE A 25 -22.59 23.97 12.09
CA PHE A 25 -21.16 24.20 12.30
C PHE A 25 -20.80 25.66 12.00
N LYS A 26 -20.10 26.30 12.95
CA LYS A 26 -19.57 27.65 12.79
C LYS A 26 -18.07 27.58 12.51
N CYS A 27 -17.65 28.16 11.38
CA CYS A 27 -16.25 28.25 11.01
C CYS A 27 -15.40 28.95 12.08
N PRO A 28 -14.31 28.31 12.56
CA PRO A 28 -13.35 28.96 13.44
C PRO A 28 -12.62 30.14 12.76
N ASP A 29 -12.27 29.99 11.48
CA ASP A 29 -11.64 31.03 10.65
C ASP A 29 -12.34 31.14 9.28
N ASP A 30 -12.06 32.23 8.55
CA ASP A 30 -12.63 32.49 7.23
C ASP A 30 -12.39 31.34 6.23
N TYR A 31 -11.25 30.65 6.35
CA TYR A 31 -10.83 29.54 5.51
C TYR A 31 -10.25 28.40 6.34
N GLY A 32 -10.58 27.16 5.99
CA GLY A 32 -9.94 25.99 6.60
C GLY A 32 -10.69 24.69 6.37
N PHE A 33 -10.11 23.61 6.87
CA PHE A 33 -10.64 22.25 6.83
C PHE A 33 -10.63 21.67 8.24
N TYR A 34 -11.81 21.47 8.82
CA TYR A 34 -11.96 21.10 10.23
C TYR A 34 -12.62 19.72 10.37
N PRO A 35 -12.18 18.89 11.33
CA PRO A 35 -12.75 17.56 11.51
C PRO A 35 -14.23 17.62 11.93
N HIS A 36 -15.01 16.62 11.51
CA HIS A 36 -16.36 16.43 12.04
C HIS A 36 -16.31 15.96 13.51
N ALA A 37 -17.29 16.33 14.34
CA ALA A 37 -17.28 15.98 15.76
C ALA A 37 -17.34 14.47 16.03
N THR A 38 -18.02 13.72 15.17
CA THR A 38 -18.28 12.28 15.35
C THR A 38 -17.85 11.39 14.19
N SER A 39 -17.63 11.93 12.98
CA SER A 39 -17.38 11.14 11.77
C SER A 39 -15.92 11.22 11.40
N CYS A 40 -15.25 10.08 11.23
CA CYS A 40 -13.84 10.11 10.89
C CYS A 40 -13.59 10.53 9.42
N ASP A 41 -14.56 10.24 8.57
CA ASP A 41 -14.53 10.45 7.13
C ASP A 41 -15.29 11.70 6.66
N LYS A 42 -15.75 12.56 7.58
CA LYS A 42 -16.32 13.87 7.26
C LYS A 42 -15.51 14.99 7.84
N TYR A 43 -15.59 16.13 7.18
CA TYR A 43 -14.92 17.36 7.57
C TYR A 43 -15.70 18.57 7.04
N TRP A 44 -15.46 19.72 7.64
CA TRP A 44 -16.03 20.99 7.24
C TRP A 44 -15.02 21.78 6.42
N LYS A 45 -15.39 22.17 5.21
CA LYS A 45 -14.66 23.16 4.42
C LYS A 45 -15.25 24.52 4.71
N CYS A 46 -14.43 25.43 5.23
CA CYS A 46 -14.78 26.83 5.42
C CYS A 46 -14.23 27.67 4.27
N ASP A 47 -15.10 28.49 3.69
CA ASP A 47 -14.76 29.43 2.63
C ASP A 47 -15.55 30.72 2.86
N ASN A 48 -14.86 31.81 3.19
CA ASN A 48 -15.46 33.09 3.58
C ASN A 48 -16.52 32.93 4.69
N ASN A 49 -16.20 32.18 5.75
CA ASN A 49 -17.10 31.83 6.87
C ASN A 49 -18.33 30.98 6.51
N VAL A 50 -18.42 30.47 5.27
CA VAL A 50 -19.47 29.52 4.88
C VAL A 50 -18.95 28.11 5.07
N ALA A 51 -19.57 27.36 5.98
CA ALA A 51 -19.26 25.96 6.23
C ALA A 51 -19.98 25.06 5.23
N GLU A 52 -19.22 24.21 4.55
CA GLU A 52 -19.71 23.12 3.71
C GLU A 52 -19.29 21.77 4.30
N LEU A 53 -20.25 20.88 4.55
CA LEU A 53 -19.93 19.51 4.98
C LEU A 53 -19.41 18.71 3.78
N LYS A 54 -18.20 18.17 3.92
CA LYS A 54 -17.57 17.29 2.95
C LYS A 54 -17.42 15.88 3.52
N THR A 55 -17.21 14.93 2.64
CA THR A 55 -16.96 13.53 2.99
C THR A 55 -15.79 13.04 2.15
N CYS A 56 -14.82 12.41 2.81
CA CYS A 56 -13.70 11.75 2.17
C CYS A 56 -14.18 10.59 1.29
N GLY A 57 -13.32 10.14 0.36
CA GLY A 57 -13.63 8.96 -0.46
C GLY A 57 -13.96 7.73 0.40
N ASN A 58 -14.85 6.86 -0.08
CA ASN A 58 -15.29 5.70 0.69
C ASN A 58 -14.11 4.78 1.05
N GLY A 59 -13.76 4.71 2.34
CA GLY A 59 -12.56 3.99 2.82
C GLY A 59 -11.39 4.88 3.23
N LEU A 60 -11.56 6.19 3.14
CA LEU A 60 -10.61 7.20 3.62
C LEU A 60 -11.18 7.94 4.83
N ALA A 61 -10.29 8.50 5.65
CA ALA A 61 -10.60 9.35 6.79
C ALA A 61 -9.94 10.72 6.62
N PHE A 62 -10.55 11.75 7.21
CA PHE A 62 -9.98 13.09 7.24
C PHE A 62 -8.87 13.17 8.28
N ASP A 63 -7.68 13.53 7.80
CA ASP A 63 -6.48 13.75 8.59
C ASP A 63 -6.42 15.21 9.06
N ASP A 64 -6.69 15.41 10.35
CA ASP A 64 -6.73 16.70 11.04
C ASP A 64 -5.42 17.03 11.79
N THR A 65 -4.31 16.38 11.43
CA THR A 65 -3.01 16.60 12.07
C THR A 65 -2.34 17.93 11.70
N ASP A 66 -2.82 18.63 10.67
CA ASP A 66 -2.36 19.98 10.34
C ASP A 66 -2.85 20.99 11.39
N PRO A 67 -1.98 21.54 12.25
CA PRO A 67 -2.40 22.46 13.30
C PRO A 67 -2.96 23.79 12.77
N LYS A 68 -2.78 24.07 11.46
CA LYS A 68 -3.33 25.27 10.81
C LYS A 68 -4.66 25.02 10.11
N PHE A 69 -5.10 23.76 9.98
CA PHE A 69 -6.33 23.41 9.27
C PHE A 69 -6.38 23.94 7.81
N LEU A 70 -5.23 24.07 7.14
CA LEU A 70 -5.16 24.60 5.77
C LEU A 70 -4.99 23.50 4.72
N LYS A 71 -4.67 22.27 5.14
CA LYS A 71 -4.53 21.12 4.27
C LYS A 71 -5.83 20.31 4.23
N GLU A 72 -6.45 20.22 3.05
CA GLU A 72 -7.50 19.23 2.79
C GLU A 72 -6.84 17.87 2.54
N ASN A 73 -6.81 17.01 3.55
CA ASN A 73 -6.17 15.70 3.45
C ASN A 73 -7.13 14.58 3.86
N CYS A 74 -7.38 13.67 2.93
CA CYS A 74 -8.01 12.39 3.23
C CYS A 74 -6.95 11.30 3.04
N ASP A 75 -6.75 10.47 4.05
CA ASP A 75 -5.80 9.36 4.03
C ASP A 75 -6.55 8.04 4.32
N TYR A 76 -5.89 6.90 4.16
CA TYR A 76 -6.48 5.62 4.50
C TYR A 76 -6.86 5.57 5.98
N LEU A 77 -7.97 4.89 6.29
CA LEU A 77 -8.52 4.77 7.64
C LEU A 77 -7.49 4.31 8.70
N HIS A 78 -6.50 3.51 8.32
CA HIS A 78 -5.48 3.00 9.24
C HIS A 78 -4.31 3.97 9.48
N ASN A 79 -4.18 5.02 8.67
CA ASN A 79 -3.15 6.06 8.82
C ASN A 79 -3.64 7.25 9.68
N VAL A 80 -4.96 7.36 9.88
CA VAL A 80 -5.58 8.48 10.59
C VAL A 80 -5.97 8.06 12.00
N ASP A 81 -5.54 8.83 13.00
CA ASP A 81 -6.08 8.71 14.35
C ASP A 81 -7.43 9.42 14.43
N CYS A 82 -8.50 8.63 14.41
CA CYS A 82 -9.86 9.14 14.50
C CYS A 82 -10.23 9.66 15.91
N GLY A 83 -9.46 9.31 16.95
CA GLY A 83 -9.82 9.59 18.33
C GLY A 83 -11.26 9.14 18.66
N GLY A 84 -12.12 10.07 19.07
CA GLY A 84 -13.53 9.80 19.36
C GLY A 84 -14.46 9.73 18.14
N ARG A 85 -13.97 10.05 16.94
CA ARG A 85 -14.76 10.11 15.70
C ARG A 85 -14.95 8.70 15.14
N SER A 86 -15.92 7.96 15.67
CA SER A 86 -16.12 6.55 15.29
C SER A 86 -17.09 6.33 14.13
N GLN A 87 -17.83 7.36 13.71
CA GLN A 87 -18.80 7.23 12.62
C GLN A 87 -18.08 7.23 11.28
N LEU A 88 -18.59 6.40 10.36
CA LEU A 88 -18.15 6.30 8.98
C LEU A 88 -19.38 6.13 8.10
N GLU A 89 -19.30 6.64 6.88
CA GLU A 89 -20.25 6.32 5.85
C GLU A 89 -20.28 4.80 5.59
N PRO A 90 -21.45 4.27 5.21
CA PRO A 90 -21.59 2.87 4.82
C PRO A 90 -20.56 2.47 3.77
N ALA A 91 -20.03 1.26 3.89
CA ALA A 91 -19.09 0.73 2.91
C ALA A 91 -19.78 0.57 1.54
N ILE A 92 -19.10 0.98 0.49
CA ILE A 92 -19.49 0.71 -0.90
C ILE A 92 -18.52 -0.33 -1.41
N SER A 93 -19.00 -1.55 -1.60
CA SER A 93 -18.16 -2.68 -1.98
C SER A 93 -18.25 -2.99 -3.47
N THR A 94 -17.12 -3.37 -4.06
CA THR A 94 -17.00 -3.94 -5.40
C THR A 94 -16.24 -5.27 -5.32
N LEU A 95 -15.98 -5.91 -6.46
CA LEU A 95 -15.20 -7.15 -6.48
C LEU A 95 -13.80 -6.90 -5.88
N HIS A 96 -13.44 -7.68 -4.85
CA HIS A 96 -12.19 -7.58 -4.07
C HIS A 96 -11.99 -6.30 -3.24
N CYS A 97 -12.92 -5.35 -3.29
CA CYS A 97 -12.83 -4.08 -2.56
C CYS A 97 -14.00 -3.95 -1.59
N PRO A 98 -13.82 -4.29 -0.30
CA PRO A 98 -14.80 -3.98 0.74
C PRO A 98 -15.19 -2.50 0.80
N ARG A 99 -14.27 -1.58 0.47
CA ARG A 99 -14.53 -0.15 0.26
C ARG A 99 -13.83 0.33 -1.00
N LEU A 100 -14.28 1.45 -1.59
CA LEU A 100 -13.72 1.97 -2.85
C LEU A 100 -12.23 2.30 -2.78
N TYR A 101 -11.74 2.69 -1.61
CA TYR A 101 -10.32 2.95 -1.35
C TYR A 101 -9.82 2.09 -0.20
N GLY A 102 -8.68 1.45 -0.38
CA GLY A 102 -8.01 0.69 0.66
C GLY A 102 -7.15 -0.44 0.13
N ILE A 103 -6.45 -1.10 1.05
CA ILE A 103 -5.69 -2.32 0.78
C ILE A 103 -6.35 -3.44 1.59
N PHE A 104 -6.69 -4.53 0.91
CA PHE A 104 -7.48 -5.62 1.47
C PHE A 104 -6.86 -6.97 1.15
N ALA A 105 -6.84 -7.88 2.12
CA ALA A 105 -6.41 -9.26 1.89
C ALA A 105 -7.37 -9.97 0.93
N ASP A 106 -6.85 -10.94 0.17
CA ASP A 106 -7.69 -11.92 -0.51
C ASP A 106 -8.30 -12.89 0.51
N ASP A 107 -9.55 -13.31 0.27
CA ASP A 107 -10.27 -14.18 1.21
C ASP A 107 -9.92 -15.67 1.04
N VAL A 108 -9.18 -16.03 -0.02
CA VAL A 108 -8.84 -17.42 -0.36
C VAL A 108 -7.32 -17.64 -0.34
N LYS A 109 -6.55 -16.68 -0.85
CA LYS A 109 -5.10 -16.80 -1.01
C LYS A 109 -4.35 -15.92 -0.03
N CYS A 110 -3.70 -16.54 0.94
CA CYS A 110 -2.90 -15.86 1.97
C CYS A 110 -1.78 -14.96 1.44
N ASP A 111 -1.20 -15.28 0.29
CA ASP A 111 -0.15 -14.49 -0.33
C ASP A 111 -0.69 -13.33 -1.20
N THR A 112 -2.00 -13.19 -1.33
CA THR A 112 -2.63 -12.27 -2.27
C THR A 112 -3.33 -11.14 -1.53
N PHE A 113 -3.19 -9.93 -2.06
CA PHE A 113 -3.91 -8.77 -1.56
C PHE A 113 -4.27 -7.83 -2.71
N TRP A 114 -5.19 -6.91 -2.45
CA TRP A 114 -5.83 -6.05 -3.42
C TRP A 114 -5.62 -4.60 -3.01
N ASN A 115 -5.11 -3.78 -3.92
CA ASN A 115 -5.12 -2.33 -3.78
C ASN A 115 -6.30 -1.76 -4.56
N CYS A 116 -7.19 -1.07 -3.86
CA CYS A 116 -8.43 -0.55 -4.40
C CYS A 116 -8.34 0.97 -4.60
N TRP A 117 -8.62 1.40 -5.82
CA TRP A 117 -8.68 2.81 -6.18
C TRP A 117 -10.00 3.12 -6.89
N GLY A 118 -10.91 3.81 -6.20
CA GLY A 118 -12.25 4.09 -6.74
C GLY A 118 -13.09 2.82 -7.00
N GLY A 119 -12.81 1.73 -6.29
CA GLY A 119 -13.46 0.43 -6.47
C GLY A 119 -12.83 -0.46 -7.55
N GLU A 120 -11.77 0.01 -8.23
CA GLU A 120 -10.97 -0.82 -9.14
C GLU A 120 -9.86 -1.52 -8.36
N ALA A 121 -9.89 -2.86 -8.36
CA ALA A 121 -8.94 -3.68 -7.63
C ALA A 121 -7.72 -4.05 -8.48
N SER A 122 -6.53 -3.69 -8.01
CA SER A 122 -5.26 -4.19 -8.53
C SER A 122 -4.77 -5.36 -7.67
N ARG A 123 -4.52 -6.52 -8.29
CA ARG A 123 -4.00 -7.70 -7.59
C ARG A 123 -2.50 -7.56 -7.32
N TYR A 124 -2.11 -7.85 -6.10
CA TYR A 124 -0.72 -8.00 -5.68
C TYR A 124 -0.52 -9.36 -5.02
N GLN A 125 0.72 -9.83 -5.07
CA GLN A 125 1.13 -11.06 -4.44
C GLN A 125 2.39 -10.79 -3.62
N CYS A 126 2.41 -11.27 -2.38
CA CYS A 126 3.57 -11.27 -1.53
C CYS A 126 4.68 -12.12 -2.16
N SER A 127 5.92 -11.85 -1.77
CA SER A 127 7.03 -12.74 -2.12
C SER A 127 6.75 -14.15 -1.61
N PRO A 128 7.25 -15.21 -2.27
CA PRO A 128 6.96 -16.58 -1.85
C PRO A 128 7.38 -16.86 -0.40
N GLY A 129 6.58 -17.67 0.30
CA GLY A 129 6.73 -17.92 1.74
C GLY A 129 6.18 -16.80 2.65
N LEU A 130 5.71 -15.69 2.10
CA LEU A 130 5.06 -14.61 2.85
C LEU A 130 3.53 -14.64 2.66
N ALA A 131 2.81 -14.27 3.71
CA ALA A 131 1.38 -14.03 3.71
C ALA A 131 1.10 -12.55 4.00
N TYR A 132 0.04 -12.01 3.42
CA TYR A 132 -0.39 -10.65 3.69
C TYR A 132 -1.12 -10.59 5.04
N ASP A 133 -0.55 -9.83 5.98
CA ASP A 133 -1.20 -9.60 7.26
C ASP A 133 -2.18 -8.42 7.18
N ARG A 134 -3.45 -8.66 7.51
CA ARG A 134 -4.52 -7.65 7.42
C ARG A 134 -4.37 -6.56 8.48
N GLU A 135 -3.75 -6.85 9.62
CA GLU A 135 -3.63 -5.88 10.72
C GLU A 135 -2.48 -4.90 10.47
N SER A 136 -1.28 -5.41 10.25
CA SER A 136 -0.07 -4.62 9.97
C SER A 136 0.01 -4.13 8.52
N ARG A 137 -0.82 -4.66 7.61
CA ARG A 137 -0.91 -4.29 6.19
C ARG A 137 0.38 -4.55 5.41
N VAL A 138 1.20 -5.49 5.86
CA VAL A 138 2.45 -5.88 5.21
C VAL A 138 2.50 -7.38 4.96
N CYS A 139 3.33 -7.79 4.00
CA CYS A 139 3.66 -9.19 3.82
C CYS A 139 4.59 -9.65 4.93
N MET A 140 4.13 -10.57 5.77
CA MET A 140 4.89 -11.18 6.86
C MET A 140 5.13 -12.65 6.56
N TRP A 141 6.02 -13.31 7.32
CA TRP A 141 6.17 -14.75 7.23
C TRP A 141 4.82 -15.43 7.56
N ALA A 142 4.43 -16.44 6.79
CA ALA A 142 3.10 -17.03 6.96
C ALA A 142 2.88 -17.66 8.35
N ASP A 143 3.94 -18.10 9.03
CA ASP A 143 3.88 -18.58 10.42
C ASP A 143 3.55 -17.48 11.45
N GLN A 144 3.65 -16.21 11.05
CA GLN A 144 3.31 -15.03 11.87
C GLN A 144 1.91 -14.49 11.58
N VAL A 145 1.24 -14.97 10.53
CA VAL A 145 -0.11 -14.53 10.14
C VAL A 145 -1.11 -15.59 10.63
N PRO A 146 -1.88 -15.34 11.72
CA PRO A 146 -2.65 -16.39 12.40
C PRO A 146 -3.68 -17.11 11.54
N GLU A 147 -4.17 -16.45 10.49
CA GLU A 147 -5.19 -16.98 9.58
C GLU A 147 -4.60 -17.78 8.40
N CYS A 148 -3.27 -17.88 8.31
CA CYS A 148 -2.56 -18.45 7.17
C CYS A 148 -1.69 -19.65 7.55
N LYS A 149 -1.53 -20.55 6.59
CA LYS A 149 -0.67 -21.74 6.72
C LYS A 149 0.55 -21.62 5.82
N VAL A 150 1.69 -22.13 6.30
CA VAL A 150 2.95 -22.09 5.54
C VAL A 150 2.81 -22.85 4.23
N GLU A 151 2.10 -23.98 4.23
CA GLU A 151 1.96 -24.85 3.06
C GLU A 151 1.20 -24.16 1.91
N GLU A 152 0.32 -23.21 2.23
CA GLU A 152 -0.46 -22.45 1.24
C GLU A 152 0.40 -21.43 0.47
N VAL A 153 1.52 -20.99 1.06
CA VAL A 153 2.43 -19.97 0.48
C VAL A 153 3.82 -20.52 0.12
N ALA A 154 4.12 -21.77 0.47
CA ALA A 154 5.43 -22.40 0.24
C ALA A 154 5.63 -22.92 -1.20
N ASN A 155 4.73 -22.61 -2.13
CA ASN A 155 4.77 -23.08 -3.53
C ASN A 155 4.99 -24.61 -3.66
N GLY A 156 4.51 -25.38 -2.70
CA GLY A 156 4.63 -26.85 -2.69
C GLY A 156 5.98 -27.39 -2.20
N PHE A 157 6.95 -26.54 -1.85
CA PHE A 157 8.21 -27.00 -1.26
C PHE A 157 8.03 -27.28 0.25
N ASN A 158 8.50 -28.45 0.68
CA ASN A 158 8.51 -28.85 2.09
C ASN A 158 9.95 -29.15 2.51
N CYS A 159 10.33 -28.71 3.70
CA CYS A 159 11.65 -29.02 4.23
C CYS A 159 11.81 -30.53 4.47
N PRO A 160 12.99 -31.10 4.18
CA PRO A 160 13.28 -32.48 4.55
C PRO A 160 13.27 -32.65 6.07
N ALA A 161 12.92 -33.85 6.53
CA ALA A 161 12.79 -34.15 7.95
C ALA A 161 14.12 -33.95 8.70
N ALA A 162 14.03 -33.45 9.94
CA ALA A 162 15.18 -33.26 10.82
C ALA A 162 15.85 -34.63 11.12
N GLY A 163 16.92 -34.95 10.39
CA GLY A 163 17.64 -36.22 10.49
C GLY A 163 18.30 -36.67 9.18
N GLU A 164 17.82 -36.20 8.02
CA GLU A 164 18.43 -36.54 6.71
C GLU A 164 19.59 -35.62 6.31
N VAL A 165 19.70 -34.44 6.95
CA VAL A 165 20.80 -33.50 6.75
C VAL A 165 21.62 -33.46 8.03
N LEU A 166 22.92 -33.73 7.93
CA LEU A 166 23.90 -33.65 9.02
C LEU A 166 24.16 -32.17 9.43
N ALA A 167 23.11 -31.41 9.69
CA ALA A 167 23.20 -30.01 10.05
C ALA A 167 23.63 -29.88 11.52
N SER A 168 24.89 -29.47 11.69
CA SER A 168 25.51 -29.19 12.98
C SER A 168 24.93 -27.92 13.60
N VAL A 169 24.74 -27.95 14.93
CA VAL A 169 24.37 -26.89 15.89
C VAL A 169 24.14 -25.48 15.31
N GLY A 170 22.87 -25.03 15.31
CA GLY A 170 22.40 -23.77 14.67
C GLY A 170 21.48 -23.98 13.46
N SER A 171 20.84 -25.16 13.42
CA SER A 171 20.17 -25.90 12.34
C SER A 171 19.35 -25.09 11.31
N PHE A 172 20.00 -24.68 10.23
CA PHE A 172 19.32 -24.39 8.97
C PHE A 172 19.97 -25.16 7.82
N SER A 173 19.16 -25.59 6.86
CA SER A 173 19.63 -26.24 5.63
C SER A 173 19.23 -25.42 4.42
N ARG A 174 20.02 -25.49 3.33
CA ARG A 174 19.72 -24.79 2.08
C ARG A 174 19.39 -25.79 0.98
N HIS A 175 18.40 -25.46 0.16
CA HIS A 175 17.87 -26.31 -0.91
C HIS A 175 17.65 -25.49 -2.16
N ALA A 176 17.93 -26.04 -3.35
CA ALA A 176 17.62 -25.35 -4.61
C ALA A 176 16.11 -25.25 -4.82
N HIS A 177 15.69 -24.19 -5.49
CA HIS A 177 14.31 -24.07 -5.96
C HIS A 177 14.11 -24.96 -7.21
N PRO A 178 13.01 -25.72 -7.31
CA PRO A 178 12.80 -26.68 -8.40
C PRO A 178 12.62 -26.02 -9.78
N ASP A 179 12.03 -24.82 -9.81
CA ASP A 179 11.65 -24.16 -11.08
C ASP A 179 12.53 -22.96 -11.47
N ASP A 180 13.49 -22.54 -10.64
CA ASP A 180 14.23 -21.29 -10.85
C ASP A 180 15.62 -21.37 -10.23
N CYS A 181 16.65 -21.41 -11.08
CA CYS A 181 18.06 -21.48 -10.67
C CYS A 181 18.50 -20.30 -9.78
N ARG A 182 17.89 -19.12 -9.88
CA ARG A 182 18.26 -17.96 -9.04
C ARG A 182 17.63 -18.05 -7.64
N LYS A 183 16.63 -18.91 -7.45
CA LYS A 183 15.92 -19.05 -6.19
C LYS A 183 16.40 -20.25 -5.40
N TYR A 184 16.23 -20.19 -4.09
CA TYR A 184 16.55 -21.27 -3.17
C TYR A 184 15.72 -21.17 -1.89
N TYR A 185 15.59 -22.28 -1.16
CA TYR A 185 14.94 -22.33 0.14
C TYR A 185 15.97 -22.45 1.25
N ILE A 186 15.76 -21.72 2.34
CA ILE A 186 16.40 -21.99 3.63
C ILE A 186 15.35 -22.58 4.55
N CYS A 187 15.62 -23.78 5.05
CA CYS A 187 14.80 -24.45 6.03
C CYS A 187 15.28 -24.12 7.43
N LEU A 188 14.49 -23.34 8.17
CA LEU A 188 14.71 -23.03 9.58
C LEU A 188 13.69 -23.80 10.41
N GLU A 189 14.15 -24.75 11.24
CA GLU A 189 13.28 -25.55 12.10
C GLU A 189 12.14 -26.29 11.35
N GLY A 190 12.35 -26.62 10.08
CA GLY A 190 11.36 -27.29 9.23
C GLY A 190 10.46 -26.34 8.42
N THR A 191 10.57 -25.02 8.62
CA THR A 191 9.85 -24.01 7.85
C THR A 191 10.69 -23.54 6.66
N PRO A 192 10.23 -23.75 5.41
CA PRO A 192 10.95 -23.28 4.23
C PRO A 192 10.76 -21.78 4.03
N ARG A 193 11.85 -21.09 3.73
CA ARG A 193 11.84 -19.67 3.38
C ARG A 193 12.53 -19.47 2.04
N GLU A 194 11.81 -18.90 1.08
CA GLU A 194 12.37 -18.63 -0.25
C GLU A 194 13.29 -17.41 -0.23
N TYR A 195 14.42 -17.52 -0.90
CA TYR A 195 15.37 -16.45 -1.12
C TYR A 195 15.82 -16.43 -2.59
N GLY A 196 16.36 -15.29 -3.01
CA GLY A 196 16.97 -15.12 -4.32
C GLY A 196 18.46 -14.82 -4.20
N CYS A 197 19.23 -15.37 -5.13
CA CYS A 197 20.60 -14.95 -5.35
C CYS A 197 20.65 -13.53 -5.94
N PRO A 198 21.72 -12.76 -5.65
CA PRO A 198 21.95 -11.47 -6.31
C PRO A 198 21.90 -11.57 -7.84
N ILE A 199 21.56 -10.47 -8.51
CA ILE A 199 21.47 -10.48 -9.97
C ILE A 199 22.81 -10.86 -10.62
N GLY A 200 22.74 -11.84 -11.51
CA GLY A 200 23.87 -12.40 -12.23
C GLY A 200 24.56 -13.57 -11.54
N THR A 201 23.97 -14.12 -10.47
CA THR A 201 24.36 -15.42 -9.88
C THR A 201 23.14 -16.35 -9.80
N VAL A 202 23.39 -17.63 -9.61
CA VAL A 202 22.39 -18.69 -9.42
C VAL A 202 22.79 -19.58 -8.24
N PHE A 203 21.85 -20.29 -7.64
CA PHE A 203 22.09 -21.07 -6.45
C PHE A 203 22.68 -22.45 -6.79
N LYS A 204 23.82 -22.77 -6.18
CA LYS A 204 24.49 -24.06 -6.24
C LYS A 204 24.33 -24.79 -4.90
N ILE A 205 23.77 -26.00 -4.93
CA ILE A 205 23.76 -26.90 -3.77
C ILE A 205 25.17 -27.52 -3.61
N GLY A 206 25.69 -27.58 -2.38
CA GLY A 206 26.90 -28.32 -2.04
C GLY A 206 26.62 -29.83 -1.91
N ASP A 207 27.65 -30.66 -2.06
CA ASP A 207 27.56 -32.11 -2.27
C ASP A 207 27.10 -32.96 -1.04
N GLY A 208 26.16 -32.47 -0.23
CA GLY A 208 25.41 -33.29 0.73
C GLY A 208 25.48 -32.87 2.21
N ASP A 209 26.08 -31.72 2.52
CA ASP A 209 26.20 -31.19 3.90
C ASP A 209 25.17 -30.08 4.21
N GLY A 210 24.23 -29.82 3.30
CA GLY A 210 23.30 -28.70 3.41
C GLY A 210 23.95 -27.33 3.19
N THR A 211 25.21 -27.31 2.73
CA THR A 211 25.83 -26.08 2.23
C THR A 211 25.28 -25.74 0.84
N GLY A 212 25.29 -24.46 0.53
CA GLY A 212 24.88 -23.95 -0.77
C GLY A 212 25.16 -22.46 -0.83
N SER A 213 25.57 -22.00 -2.01
CA SER A 213 26.03 -20.65 -2.27
C SER A 213 25.52 -20.15 -3.62
N CYS A 214 25.47 -18.83 -3.77
CA CYS A 214 25.19 -18.20 -5.06
C CYS A 214 26.48 -18.12 -5.87
N GLU A 215 26.53 -18.82 -6.99
CA GLU A 215 27.69 -18.95 -7.88
C GLU A 215 27.37 -18.42 -9.28
N ASN A 216 28.36 -18.42 -10.18
CA ASN A 216 28.10 -18.04 -11.56
C ASN A 216 27.22 -19.09 -12.26
N PRO A 217 26.32 -18.67 -13.17
CA PRO A 217 25.49 -19.58 -13.96
C PRO A 217 26.27 -20.71 -14.64
N GLU A 218 27.43 -20.39 -15.22
CA GLU A 218 28.31 -21.34 -15.92
C GLU A 218 28.87 -22.46 -15.01
N ASP A 219 28.92 -22.23 -13.70
CA ASP A 219 29.46 -23.18 -12.71
C ASP A 219 28.38 -24.11 -12.12
N VAL A 220 27.11 -23.92 -12.53
CA VAL A 220 25.94 -24.64 -12.03
C VAL A 220 25.28 -25.41 -13.17
N PRO A 221 25.39 -26.76 -13.16
CA PRO A 221 24.84 -27.59 -14.23
C PRO A 221 23.35 -27.36 -14.46
N GLY A 222 22.97 -27.06 -15.71
CA GLY A 222 21.59 -26.81 -16.12
C GLY A 222 21.12 -25.36 -15.92
N CYS A 223 21.98 -24.47 -15.43
CA CYS A 223 21.69 -23.06 -15.22
C CYS A 223 22.61 -22.13 -16.04
N GLU A 224 23.44 -22.67 -16.93
CA GLU A 224 24.52 -21.97 -17.64
C GLU A 224 24.01 -20.73 -18.40
N ASP A 225 22.89 -20.90 -19.09
CA ASP A 225 22.28 -19.86 -19.93
C ASP A 225 21.15 -19.10 -19.23
N TYR A 226 21.03 -19.17 -17.90
CA TYR A 226 19.89 -18.63 -17.14
C TYR A 226 19.60 -17.15 -17.43
N TYR A 227 20.63 -16.32 -17.64
CA TYR A 227 20.47 -14.90 -17.96
C TYR A 227 20.52 -14.59 -19.48
N GLY A 228 20.77 -15.59 -20.33
CA GLY A 228 20.89 -15.43 -21.78
C GLY A 228 21.79 -14.25 -22.19
N ASP A 229 21.27 -13.39 -23.06
CA ASP A 229 21.99 -12.23 -23.61
C ASP A 229 21.86 -10.94 -22.77
N LEU A 230 21.35 -11.02 -21.53
CA LEU A 230 21.17 -9.83 -20.70
C LEU A 230 22.51 -9.21 -20.32
N ASP A 231 22.68 -7.89 -20.53
CA ASP A 231 23.87 -7.16 -20.06
C ASP A 231 23.83 -6.97 -18.54
N LEU A 232 24.34 -7.98 -17.84
CA LEU A 232 24.44 -8.00 -16.37
C LEU A 232 25.29 -6.84 -15.82
N LYS A 233 26.18 -6.23 -16.62
CA LYS A 233 26.98 -5.08 -16.17
C LYS A 233 26.14 -3.81 -16.11
N ALA A 234 25.23 -3.62 -17.05
CA ALA A 234 24.26 -2.53 -17.02
C ALA A 234 23.29 -2.68 -15.83
N ILE A 235 22.79 -3.90 -15.58
CA ILE A 235 21.81 -4.18 -14.51
C ILE A 235 22.44 -4.07 -13.12
N ARG A 236 23.65 -4.61 -12.90
CA ARG A 236 24.34 -4.45 -11.61
C ARG A 236 24.62 -3.00 -11.27
N LYS A 237 24.88 -2.16 -12.28
CA LYS A 237 25.07 -0.71 -12.09
C LYS A 237 23.76 -0.03 -11.71
N SER A 238 22.62 -0.40 -12.29
CA SER A 238 21.32 0.18 -11.91
C SER A 238 20.90 -0.24 -10.50
N GLU A 239 21.05 -1.50 -10.12
CA GLU A 239 20.74 -1.99 -8.76
C GLU A 239 21.60 -1.33 -7.69
N LEU A 240 22.91 -1.17 -7.94
CA LEU A 240 23.81 -0.47 -7.02
C LEU A 240 23.41 0.99 -6.84
N LEU A 241 22.89 1.64 -7.89
CA LEU A 241 22.39 3.01 -7.83
C LEU A 241 21.04 3.09 -7.10
N SER A 242 20.14 2.13 -7.31
CA SER A 242 18.87 2.03 -6.58
C SER A 242 19.06 1.79 -5.06
N GLY A 243 20.16 1.14 -4.66
CA GLY A 243 20.55 0.99 -3.25
C GLY A 243 21.22 2.22 -2.61
N LEU A 244 21.56 3.26 -3.39
CA LEU A 244 22.26 4.46 -2.90
C LEU A 244 21.33 5.66 -2.63
N ASP A 245 20.07 5.61 -3.05
CA ASP A 245 19.11 6.70 -2.80
C ASP A 245 18.62 6.77 -1.35
N ASN A 246 19.13 5.92 -0.45
CA ASN A 246 18.77 5.89 0.96
C ASN A 246 19.98 6.10 1.90
N LYS A 247 20.85 7.08 1.59
CA LYS A 247 21.77 7.64 2.57
C LYS A 247 21.46 9.09 2.86
N SER A 248 20.77 9.26 3.98
CA SER A 248 20.95 10.31 4.98
C SER A 248 21.76 11.52 4.53
N ARG A 249 21.04 12.64 4.44
CA ARG A 249 21.57 13.99 4.64
C ARG A 249 22.21 14.08 6.03
N GLN A 250 23.43 13.58 6.17
CA GLN A 250 24.27 13.83 7.33
C GLN A 250 24.80 15.27 7.22
N GLN A 251 24.23 16.14 8.05
CA GLN A 251 24.85 17.40 8.42
C GLN A 251 26.26 17.11 8.96
N PRO A 252 27.31 17.80 8.48
CA PRO A 252 28.62 17.67 9.09
C PRO A 252 28.59 18.30 10.50
N ALA A 253 28.92 17.48 11.49
CA ALA A 253 29.18 17.87 12.86
C ALA A 253 30.36 18.85 12.91
N ALA A 254 30.16 19.96 13.61
CA ALA A 254 31.18 20.94 13.89
C ALA A 254 32.09 20.44 15.02
N GLU A 255 33.40 20.36 14.76
CA GLU A 255 34.42 20.21 15.80
C GLU A 255 34.84 21.58 16.35
N THR A 256 34.90 21.60 17.67
CA THR A 256 35.15 22.72 18.57
C THR A 256 36.63 23.14 18.57
N LYS A 257 36.93 24.43 18.36
CA LYS A 257 38.15 25.09 18.87
C LYS A 257 37.81 26.45 19.49
N ALA A 258 38.49 26.74 20.59
CA ALA A 258 38.09 27.72 21.60
C ALA A 258 38.49 29.18 21.31
N ALA A 259 37.60 30.07 21.78
CA ALA A 259 37.77 31.39 22.41
C ALA A 259 38.44 32.58 21.68
N ALA A 260 37.63 33.62 21.40
CA ALA A 260 37.94 35.03 21.66
C ALA A 260 36.62 35.87 21.72
N PRO A 261 36.57 37.04 22.42
CA PRO A 261 35.33 37.64 22.90
C PRO A 261 34.65 38.64 21.93
N LYS A 262 33.33 38.79 22.13
CA LYS A 262 32.35 39.60 21.38
C LYS A 262 32.72 41.09 21.20
N PRO A 263 32.25 41.71 20.11
CA PRO A 263 31.61 43.03 20.15
C PRO A 263 30.10 43.00 19.79
N GLN A 264 29.40 44.04 20.26
CA GLN A 264 27.95 44.30 20.24
C GLN A 264 27.31 44.51 18.85
N PRO A 265 25.95 44.50 18.75
CA PRO A 265 25.23 44.50 17.49
C PRO A 265 25.05 45.90 16.90
N GLN A 266 25.34 46.06 15.62
CA GLN A 266 24.88 47.21 14.83
C GLN A 266 23.84 46.77 13.80
N GLN A 267 22.67 47.39 13.91
CA GLN A 267 21.59 47.38 12.94
C GLN A 267 22.08 47.95 11.61
N ARG A 268 21.74 47.32 10.46
CA ARG A 268 20.91 47.95 9.41
C ARG A 268 20.79 47.11 8.13
N GLN A 269 19.55 47.15 7.64
CA GLN A 269 19.10 47.28 6.25
C GLN A 269 19.08 46.02 5.34
N GLN A 270 17.84 45.56 5.14
CA GLN A 270 17.37 44.90 3.92
C GLN A 270 17.73 45.74 2.68
N PRO A 271 18.02 45.06 1.57
CA PRO A 271 17.31 45.41 0.34
C PRO A 271 16.50 44.24 -0.22
N SER A 272 15.28 44.58 -0.59
CA SER A 272 14.36 43.86 -1.47
C SER A 272 15.05 43.41 -2.76
N ASN A 273 14.86 42.14 -3.15
CA ASN A 273 14.54 41.74 -4.52
C ASN A 273 14.20 40.24 -4.57
N ARG A 274 12.89 39.95 -4.73
CA ARG A 274 12.33 38.62 -4.95
C ARG A 274 11.98 38.46 -6.43
N PRO A 275 12.59 37.53 -7.18
CA PRO A 275 12.03 37.07 -8.45
C PRO A 275 10.84 36.14 -8.18
N GLN A 276 9.72 36.36 -8.87
CA GLN A 276 8.55 35.48 -8.87
C GLN A 276 8.88 34.14 -9.56
N PRO A 277 8.41 32.98 -9.06
CA PRO A 277 8.44 31.75 -9.82
C PRO A 277 7.29 31.71 -10.83
N GLN A 278 7.65 31.45 -12.10
CA GLN A 278 6.73 31.22 -13.21
C GLN A 278 5.91 29.94 -12.97
N GLN A 279 4.60 30.04 -13.23
CA GLN A 279 3.68 28.91 -13.26
C GLN A 279 4.05 27.97 -14.41
N GLN A 280 4.51 26.75 -14.10
CA GLN A 280 4.59 25.67 -15.07
C GLN A 280 3.20 25.06 -15.25
N GLN A 281 2.66 25.18 -16.47
CA GLN A 281 1.41 24.59 -16.89
C GLN A 281 1.52 23.06 -16.96
N ARG A 282 0.53 22.37 -16.38
CA ARG A 282 0.35 20.91 -16.42
C ARG A 282 0.00 20.47 -17.86
N PRO A 283 0.67 19.45 -18.44
CA PRO A 283 0.29 18.91 -19.75
C PRO A 283 -1.04 18.12 -19.67
N GLN A 284 -1.88 18.30 -20.69
CA GLN A 284 -3.18 17.62 -20.85
C GLN A 284 -2.99 16.13 -21.25
N PRO A 285 -3.93 15.23 -20.89
CA PRO A 285 -3.90 13.84 -21.33
C PRO A 285 -4.26 13.71 -22.82
N GLN A 286 -3.43 12.98 -23.57
CA GLN A 286 -3.70 12.57 -24.94
C GLN A 286 -4.82 11.52 -24.98
N GLN A 287 -5.77 11.70 -25.90
CA GLN A 287 -6.84 10.75 -26.19
C GLN A 287 -6.27 9.52 -26.93
N SER A 288 -6.53 8.32 -26.42
CA SER A 288 -6.27 7.07 -27.13
C SER A 288 -7.31 6.85 -28.25
N PRO A 289 -6.92 6.30 -29.41
CA PRO A 289 -7.82 6.08 -30.53
C PRO A 289 -8.78 4.92 -30.29
N ALA A 290 -9.99 5.07 -30.84
CA ALA A 290 -11.10 4.11 -30.77
C ALA A 290 -10.77 2.76 -31.45
N ALA A 291 -11.25 1.67 -30.85
CA ALA A 291 -11.20 0.32 -31.40
C ALA A 291 -12.10 0.18 -32.65
N PRO A 292 -11.70 -0.62 -33.66
CA PRO A 292 -12.52 -0.83 -34.85
C PRO A 292 -13.69 -1.79 -34.57
N GLN A 293 -14.88 -1.42 -35.05
CA GLN A 293 -16.10 -2.22 -34.98
C GLN A 293 -16.08 -3.35 -36.02
N SER A 294 -16.55 -4.52 -35.60
CA SER A 294 -16.72 -5.73 -36.38
C SER A 294 -17.74 -5.56 -37.51
N ALA A 295 -17.35 -6.03 -38.70
CA ALA A 295 -18.24 -6.15 -39.86
C ALA A 295 -19.29 -7.24 -39.61
N LYS A 296 -20.55 -6.93 -39.92
CA LYS A 296 -21.63 -7.90 -40.10
C LYS A 296 -21.75 -8.18 -41.59
N ASP A 297 -21.49 -9.40 -42.00
CA ASP A 297 -21.86 -9.93 -43.32
C ASP A 297 -23.37 -10.17 -43.39
N TYR A 298 -23.98 -9.71 -44.48
CA TYR A 298 -25.30 -10.11 -44.96
C TYR A 298 -25.27 -10.08 -46.51
N ASP A 299 -25.43 -11.29 -47.07
CA ASP A 299 -25.97 -11.71 -48.38
C ASP A 299 -25.51 -11.06 -49.71
N ASP A 300 -25.06 -11.91 -50.65
CA ASP A 300 -25.81 -12.19 -51.89
C ASP A 300 -25.20 -13.33 -52.74
N ALA A 301 -26.09 -14.12 -53.36
CA ALA A 301 -25.93 -15.20 -54.38
C ALA A 301 -25.74 -16.66 -53.92
#